data_AF-A0A973BB53-F1
#
_entry.id   AF-A0A973BB53-F1
#
_cell.length_a   1.000
_cell.length_b   1.000
_cell.length_c   1.000
_cell.angle_alpha   90.00
_cell.angle_beta   90.00
_cell.angle_gamma   90.00
#
_symmetry.space_group_name_H-M   'P 1'
#
loop_
_entity.id
_entity.type
_entity.pdbx_description
1 polymer ?
#
loop_
_entity_poly.entity_id
_entity_poly.type
_entity_poly.pdbx_seq_one_letter_code
_entity_poly.pdbx_strand_id
1 'polypeptide(L)'
;KGLKSIYLGQSIPIDNLSDLKNIYDKINFVTYFTVKPSTDKITNYINKLYDEIISLCNCNLWVMGRKAVELESFETSKNIDVITNIESFMKKINQLTKHKNKAS
;
A
#
# COMPACT_ATOMS: atom_id res chain seq x y z
N LYS A 1 -11.99 -1.35 -17.60
CA LYS A 1 -10.76 -2.07 -17.18
C LYS A 1 -10.85 -2.33 -15.68
N GLY A 2 -10.49 -3.53 -15.21
CA GLY A 2 -10.53 -3.89 -13.79
C GLY A 2 -9.17 -4.31 -13.26
N LEU A 3 -8.98 -4.20 -11.95
CA LEU A 3 -7.86 -4.80 -11.23
C LEU A 3 -8.38 -5.98 -10.41
N LYS A 4 -7.59 -7.06 -10.33
CA LYS A 4 -7.86 -8.12 -9.36
C LYS A 4 -7.55 -7.55 -7.98
N SER A 5 -8.58 -7.41 -7.15
CA SER A 5 -8.49 -6.83 -5.82
C SER A 5 -8.98 -7.83 -4.79
N ILE A 6 -8.29 -7.91 -3.66
CA ILE A 6 -8.65 -8.76 -2.53
C ILE A 6 -8.80 -7.83 -1.33
N TYR A 7 -9.98 -7.82 -0.72
CA TYR A 7 -10.20 -7.13 0.53
C TYR A 7 -9.89 -8.10 1.68
N LEU A 8 -8.86 -7.78 2.46
CA LEU A 8 -8.37 -8.67 3.52
C LEU A 8 -9.06 -8.44 4.86
N GLY A 9 -9.87 -7.39 5.01
CA GLY A 9 -10.50 -7.01 6.26
C GLY A 9 -9.74 -5.91 7.01
N GLN A 10 -10.16 -5.68 8.26
CA GLN A 10 -9.57 -4.66 9.13
C GLN A 10 -8.54 -5.31 10.06
N SER A 11 -7.46 -4.58 10.38
CA SER A 11 -6.49 -4.98 11.42
C SER A 11 -5.85 -6.36 11.21
N ILE A 12 -5.46 -6.65 9.96
CA ILE A 12 -4.84 -7.92 9.61
C ILE A 12 -3.39 -7.98 10.12
N PRO A 13 -3.00 -9.07 10.83
CA PRO A 13 -1.62 -9.30 11.21
C PRO A 13 -0.70 -9.36 9.97
N ILE A 14 0.48 -8.76 10.06
CA ILE A 14 1.45 -8.74 8.96
C ILE A 14 1.87 -10.16 8.55
N ASP A 15 1.97 -11.08 9.50
CA ASP A 15 2.30 -12.49 9.25
C ASP A 15 1.33 -13.12 8.23
N ASN A 16 0.04 -12.78 8.29
CA ASN A 16 -0.97 -13.28 7.35
C ASN A 16 -0.81 -12.70 5.93
N LEU A 17 -0.10 -11.58 5.78
CA LEU A 17 0.17 -10.95 4.49
C LEU A 17 1.40 -11.55 3.80
N SER A 18 2.30 -12.16 4.57
CA SER A 18 3.57 -12.70 4.07
C SER A 18 3.37 -13.80 3.04
N ASP A 19 2.32 -14.62 3.16
CA ASP A 19 2.04 -15.69 2.20
C ASP A 19 1.61 -15.19 0.83
N LEU A 20 1.04 -13.97 0.75
CA LEU A 20 0.56 -13.41 -0.50
C LEU A 20 1.68 -13.18 -1.51
N LYS A 21 2.90 -12.88 -1.04
CA LYS A 21 4.06 -12.64 -1.90
C LYS A 21 4.49 -13.88 -2.69
N ASN A 22 4.11 -15.07 -2.22
CA ASN A 22 4.40 -16.34 -2.90
C ASN A 22 3.36 -16.69 -3.97
N ILE A 23 2.22 -15.99 -3.99
CA ILE A 23 1.09 -16.27 -4.88
C ILE A 23 1.06 -15.30 -6.06
N TYR A 24 1.60 -14.09 -5.90
CA TYR A 24 1.49 -13.01 -6.88
C TYR A 24 2.84 -12.35 -7.18
N ASP A 25 3.18 -12.25 -8.47
CA ASP A 25 4.44 -11.64 -8.94
C ASP A 25 4.57 -10.13 -8.66
N LYS A 26 3.44 -9.43 -8.53
CA LYS A 26 3.40 -7.99 -8.22
C LYS A 26 2.18 -7.65 -7.40
N ILE A 27 2.39 -7.04 -6.25
CA ILE A 27 1.32 -6.64 -5.32
C ILE A 27 1.39 -5.14 -5.05
N ASN A 28 0.23 -4.48 -4.98
CA ASN A 28 0.12 -3.14 -4.41
C ASN A 28 -0.76 -3.25 -3.17
N PHE A 29 -0.16 -3.16 -2.00
CA PHE A 29 -0.88 -3.08 -0.73
C PHE A 29 -1.47 -1.69 -0.59
N VAL A 30 -2.72 -1.62 -0.14
CA VAL A 30 -3.40 -0.34 0.13
C VAL A 30 -3.97 -0.41 1.54
N THR A 31 -3.59 0.54 2.39
CA THR A 31 -4.10 0.67 3.76
C THR A 31 -4.74 2.04 3.97
N TYR A 32 -5.74 2.12 4.84
CA TYR A 32 -6.52 3.34 5.08
C TYR A 32 -6.66 3.62 6.59
N PHE A 33 -6.11 4.73 7.07
CA PHE A 33 -6.14 5.13 8.47
C PHE A 33 -7.05 6.34 8.71
N THR A 34 -8.04 6.20 9.59
CA THR A 34 -9.08 7.22 9.82
C THR A 34 -8.77 8.16 10.98
N VAL A 35 -8.96 7.72 12.23
CA VAL A 35 -8.78 8.51 13.47
C VAL A 35 -7.92 7.78 14.50
N LYS A 36 -7.84 6.47 14.38
CA LYS A 36 -6.98 5.59 15.16
C LYS A 36 -6.26 4.65 14.16
N PRO A 37 -5.10 4.08 14.52
CA PRO A 37 -4.36 4.26 15.78
C PRO A 37 -3.55 5.58 15.80
N SER A 38 -2.76 5.81 16.85
CA SER A 38 -1.86 6.97 16.94
C SER A 38 -0.80 6.94 15.83
N THR A 39 -0.22 8.09 15.52
CA THR A 39 0.76 8.25 14.44
C THR A 39 1.96 7.31 14.62
N ASP A 40 2.50 7.20 15.83
CA ASP A 40 3.59 6.27 16.14
C ASP A 40 3.24 4.81 15.84
N LYS A 41 2.00 4.39 16.13
CA LYS A 41 1.54 3.03 15.82
C LYS A 41 1.39 2.82 14.32
N ILE A 42 0.98 3.84 13.58
CA ILE A 42 0.89 3.79 12.12
C ILE A 42 2.30 3.67 11.52
N THR A 43 3.21 4.53 11.95
CA THR A 43 4.62 4.51 11.54
C THR A 43 5.27 3.16 11.82
N ASN A 44 5.10 2.61 13.03
CA ASN A 44 5.62 1.30 13.38
C ASN A 44 5.02 0.18 12.51
N TYR A 45 3.72 0.24 12.21
CA TYR A 45 3.09 -0.72 11.30
C TYR A 45 3.66 -0.64 9.89
N ILE A 46 3.84 0.58 9.36
CA ILE A 46 4.39 0.81 8.02
C ILE A 46 5.82 0.28 7.93
N ASN A 47 6.67 0.61 8.91
CA ASN A 47 8.06 0.13 8.96
C ASN A 47 8.11 -1.39 9.03
N LYS A 48 7.35 -2.00 9.96
CA LYS A 48 7.29 -3.45 10.10
C LYS A 48 6.84 -4.13 8.80
N LEU A 49 5.80 -3.60 8.15
CA LEU A 49 5.30 -4.13 6.88
C LEU A 49 6.34 -3.98 5.76
N TYR A 50 7.08 -2.87 5.76
CA TYR A 50 8.14 -2.63 4.79
C TYR A 50 9.28 -3.63 4.93
N ASP A 51 9.79 -3.81 6.15
CA ASP A 51 10.91 -4.69 6.45
C ASP A 51 10.57 -6.17 6.21
N GLU A 52 9.36 -6.61 6.59
CA GLU A 52 8.97 -8.02 6.51
C GLU A 52 8.44 -8.44 5.14
N ILE A 53 7.92 -7.48 4.35
CA ILE A 53 7.22 -7.79 3.10
C ILE A 53 7.69 -6.89 1.95
N ILE A 54 7.45 -5.58 2.03
CA ILE A 54 7.54 -4.70 0.85
C ILE A 54 8.97 -4.67 0.27
N SER A 55 9.99 -4.62 1.12
CA SER A 55 11.40 -4.61 0.70
C SER A 55 11.88 -5.94 0.12
N LEU A 56 11.14 -7.02 0.34
CA LEU A 56 11.51 -8.40 -0.03
C LEU A 56 10.76 -8.93 -1.26
N CYS A 57 9.83 -8.15 -1.83
CA CYS A 57 9.07 -8.54 -3.01
C CYS A 57 8.88 -7.37 -3.98
N ASN A 58 8.37 -7.67 -5.18
CA ASN A 58 7.97 -6.64 -6.14
C ASN A 58 6.63 -6.02 -5.71
N CYS A 59 6.70 -5.26 -4.63
CA CYS A 59 5.56 -4.80 -3.87
C CYS A 59 5.62 -3.29 -3.69
N ASN A 60 4.45 -2.65 -3.66
CA ASN A 60 4.31 -1.26 -3.23
C ASN A 60 3.31 -1.18 -2.10
N LEU A 61 3.48 -0.20 -1.22
CA LEU A 61 2.55 0.12 -0.15
C LEU A 61 1.99 1.52 -0.38
N TRP A 62 0.66 1.63 -0.45
CA TRP A 62 -0.05 2.88 -0.53
C TRP A 62 -0.79 3.13 0.78
N VAL A 63 -0.45 4.24 1.43
CA VAL A 63 -1.01 4.65 2.71
C VAL A 63 -1.99 5.78 2.47
N MET A 64 -3.24 5.58 2.88
CA MET A 64 -4.34 6.50 2.64
C MET A 64 -5.06 6.88 3.93
N GLY A 65 -5.94 7.88 3.82
CA GLY A 65 -6.87 8.27 4.87
C GLY A 65 -6.43 9.52 5.61
N ARG A 66 -7.28 9.99 6.53
CA ARG A 66 -7.07 11.28 7.21
C ARG A 66 -5.77 11.33 7.99
N LYS A 67 -5.39 10.23 8.66
CA LYS A 67 -4.11 10.17 9.40
C LYS A 67 -2.89 9.99 8.50
N ALA A 68 -3.07 9.64 7.22
CA ALA A 68 -1.95 9.53 6.30
C ALA A 68 -1.32 10.90 5.97
N VAL A 69 -2.10 11.98 6.07
CA VAL A 69 -1.59 13.37 5.90
C VAL A 69 -0.49 13.68 6.93
N GLU A 70 -0.59 13.12 8.14
CA GLU A 70 0.41 13.29 9.19
C GLU A 70 1.74 12.55 8.89
N LEU A 71 1.77 11.75 7.82
CA LEU A 71 2.93 10.99 7.36
C LEU A 71 3.54 11.57 6.09
N GLU A 72 3.09 12.74 5.61
CA GLU A 72 3.69 13.38 4.43
C GLU A 72 5.17 13.73 4.63
N SER A 73 5.59 13.97 5.88
CA SER A 73 6.99 14.17 6.28
C SER A 73 7.73 12.87 6.60
N PHE A 74 7.06 11.72 6.52
CA PHE A 74 7.70 10.43 6.71
C PHE A 74 8.67 10.19 5.56
N GLU A 75 9.94 9.88 5.86
CA GLU A 75 10.92 9.54 4.81
C GLU A 75 10.46 8.28 4.09
N THR A 76 9.79 8.46 2.95
CA THR A 76 9.24 7.32 2.22
C THR A 76 10.35 6.67 1.40
N SER A 77 10.56 5.38 1.66
CA SER A 77 11.33 4.51 0.77
C SER A 77 10.68 4.48 -0.62
N LYS A 78 11.43 4.12 -1.67
CA LYS A 78 10.96 4.11 -3.08
C LYS A 78 9.66 3.32 -3.35
N ASN A 79 9.22 2.47 -2.42
CA ASN A 79 8.05 1.60 -2.56
C ASN A 79 6.89 1.97 -1.62
N ILE A 80 6.97 3.10 -0.91
CA ILE A 80 5.90 3.58 -0.04
C ILE A 80 5.36 4.91 -0.59
N ASP A 81 4.06 4.97 -0.80
CA ASP A 81 3.37 6.18 -1.25
C ASP A 81 2.31 6.59 -0.25
N VAL A 82 2.38 7.83 0.22
CA VAL A 82 1.31 8.47 0.98
C VAL A 82 0.37 9.15 -0.01
N ILE A 83 -0.91 8.77 0.00
CA ILE A 83 -1.92 9.29 -0.93
C ILE A 83 -3.06 9.91 -0.13
N THR A 84 -3.14 11.24 -0.16
CA THR A 84 -4.04 12.01 0.71
C THR A 84 -5.37 12.37 0.07
N ASN A 85 -5.54 12.15 -1.23
CA ASN A 85 -6.79 12.43 -1.94
C ASN A 85 -7.16 11.36 -2.98
N ILE A 86 -8.45 11.29 -3.30
CA ILE A 86 -9.01 10.30 -4.24
C ILE A 86 -8.48 10.48 -5.66
N GLU A 87 -8.25 11.71 -6.10
CA GLU A 87 -7.76 11.98 -7.46
C GLU A 87 -6.36 11.39 -7.69
N SER A 88 -5.47 11.55 -6.71
CA SER A 88 -4.12 10.98 -6.74
C SER A 88 -4.15 9.45 -6.70
N PHE A 89 -5.05 8.87 -5.92
CA PHE A 89 -5.28 7.43 -5.91
C PHE A 89 -5.75 6.94 -7.29
N MET A 90 -6.76 7.59 -7.88
CA MET A 90 -7.28 7.25 -9.19
C MET A 90 -6.22 7.41 -10.28
N LYS A 91 -5.36 8.43 -10.19
CA LYS A 91 -4.22 8.61 -11.10
C LYS A 91 -3.26 7.42 -11.05
N LYS A 92 -2.88 6.95 -9.86
CA LYS A 92 -2.04 5.76 -9.70
C LYS A 92 -2.70 4.49 -10.22
N ILE A 93 -3.98 4.27 -9.91
CA ILE A 93 -4.77 3.15 -10.44
C ILE A 93 -4.77 3.16 -11.98
N ASN A 94 -4.97 4.33 -12.59
CA ASN A 94 -4.96 4.50 -14.04
C ASN A 94 -3.58 4.24 -14.66
N GLN A 95 -2.48 4.58 -13.97
CA GLN A 95 -1.13 4.25 -14.43
C GLN A 95 -0.89 2.74 -14.47
N LEU A 96 -1.34 2.00 -13.44
CA LEU A 96 -1.22 0.53 -13.40
C LEU A 96 -1.97 -0.15 -14.56
N THR A 97 -3.11 0.39 -14.97
CA THR A 97 -3.93 -0.17 -16.05
C THR A 97 -3.50 0.25 -17.46
N LYS A 98 -2.66 1.29 -17.59
CA LYS A 98 -2.06 1.71 -18.88
C LYS A 98 -0.86 0.85 -19.25
N HIS A 99 -0.04 0.44 -18.28
CA HIS A 99 1.14 -0.39 -18.54
C HIS A 99 0.83 -1.81 -19.03
N LYS A 100 -0.36 -2.36 -18.76
CA LYS A 100 -0.79 -3.65 -19.31
C LYS A 100 -1.12 -3.63 -20.82
N ASN A 101 -1.27 -2.46 -21.44
CA ASN A 101 -1.75 -2.34 -22.83
C ASN A 101 -0.65 -2.15 -23.89
N LYS A 102 0.64 -2.19 -23.52
CA LYS A 102 1.77 -2.06 -24.47
C LYS A 102 2.45 -3.40 -24.80
N ALA A 103 1.85 -4.52 -24.40
CA ALA A 103 2.37 -5.87 -24.63
C ALA A 103 1.39 -6.75 -25.43
N SER A 104 0.77 -6.18 -26.46
CA SER A 104 0.05 -6.91 -27.51
C SER A 104 0.35 -6.27 -28.85
#